data_AF-A0A8E1QW83-F1
#
_entry.id   AF-A0A8E1QW83-F1
#
_cell.length_a   1.000
_cell.length_b   1.000
_cell.length_c   1.000
_cell.angle_alpha   90.00
_cell.angle_beta   90.00
_cell.angle_gamma   90.00
#
_symmetry.space_group_name_H-M   'P 1'
#
loop_
_entity.id
_entity.type
_entity.pdbx_description
1 polymer ?
#
loop_
_entity_poly.entity_id
_entity_poly.type
_entity_poly.pdbx_seq_one_letter_code
_entity_poly.pdbx_strand_id
1 'polypeptide(L)' 'HLGWAAEEVDAKLHFIMKSIHEACVKYGTQPDGTIDYVKGANIAGFMKVAQAMLEQGII' A
#
# COMPACT_ATOMS: atom_id res chain seq x y z
N HIS A 1 9.92 -22.09 -16.18
CA HIS A 1 9.80 -21.34 -14.91
C HIS A 1 11.16 -20.80 -14.55
N LEU A 2 11.33 -19.48 -14.47
CA LEU A 2 12.47 -18.90 -13.76
C LEU A 2 12.02 -18.63 -12.32
N GLY A 3 12.78 -19.12 -11.35
CA GLY A 3 12.63 -18.75 -9.94
C GLY A 3 13.56 -17.58 -9.62
N TRP A 4 13.11 -16.66 -8.78
CA TRP A 4 13.95 -15.58 -8.27
C TRP A 4 14.96 -16.12 -7.26
N ALA A 5 16.11 -15.45 -7.18
CA ALA A 5 17.06 -15.69 -6.10
C ALA A 5 16.48 -15.19 -4.77
N ALA A 6 16.96 -15.71 -3.64
CA ALA A 6 16.47 -15.33 -2.32
C ALA A 6 16.68 -13.83 -2.05
N GLU A 7 17.81 -13.28 -2.49
CA GLU A 7 18.15 -11.86 -2.39
C GLU A 7 17.19 -10.98 -3.18
N GLU A 8 16.75 -11.46 -4.35
CA GLU A 8 15.75 -10.75 -5.15
C GLU A 8 14.38 -10.75 -4.48
N VAL A 9 13.98 -11.87 -3.87
CA VAL A 9 12.73 -11.98 -3.11
C VAL A 9 12.76 -11.02 -1.91
N ASP A 10 13.85 -11.01 -1.14
CA ASP A 10 14.00 -10.14 0.03
C ASP A 10 13.95 -8.65 -0.35
N ALA A 11 14.69 -8.26 -1.39
CA ALA A 11 14.69 -6.87 -1.87
C ALA A 11 13.29 -6.41 -2.30
N LYS A 12 12.53 -7.28 -3.00
CA LYS A 12 11.14 -6.97 -3.38
C LYS A 12 10.23 -6.90 -2.16
N LEU A 13 10.34 -7.83 -1.21
CA LEU A 13 9.56 -7.80 0.02
C LEU A 13 9.82 -6.53 0.82
N HIS A 14 11.09 -6.15 1.00
CA HIS A 14 11.48 -4.92 1.69
C HIS A 14 10.88 -3.68 1.03
N PHE A 15 10.95 -3.61 -0.30
CA PHE A 15 10.32 -2.54 -1.08
C PHE A 15 8.80 -2.50 -0.90
N ILE A 16 8.12 -3.66 -0.93
CA ILE A 16 6.67 -3.76 -0.74
C ILE A 16 6.30 -3.28 0.67
N MET A 17 7.01 -3.72 1.70
CA MET A 17 6.73 -3.33 3.09
C MET A 17 6.94 -1.83 3.32
N LYS A 18 7.98 -1.23 2.72
CA LYS A 18 8.19 0.22 2.77
C LYS A 18 7.04 0.98 2.11
N SER A 19 6.60 0.52 0.93
CA SER A 19 5.47 1.11 0.21
C SER A 19 4.16 1.03 1.02
N ILE A 20 3.92 -0.10 1.70
CA ILE A 20 2.77 -0.26 2.60
C ILE A 20 2.85 0.73 3.77
N HIS A 21 4.03 0.86 4.40
CA HIS A 21 4.24 1.81 5.49
C HIS A 21 3.99 3.25 5.05
N GLU A 22 4.55 3.68 3.92
CA GLU A 22 4.36 5.02 3.37
C GLU A 22 2.87 5.34 3.11
N ALA A 23 2.10 4.37 2.61
CA ALA A 23 0.66 4.51 2.44
C ALA A 23 -0.06 4.67 3.79
N CYS A 24 0.27 3.84 4.79
CA CYS A 24 -0.30 3.96 6.13
C CYS A 24 0.02 5.31 6.78
N VAL A 25 1.25 5.81 6.64
CA VAL A 25 1.63 7.15 7.12
C VAL A 25 0.78 8.21 6.41
N LYS A 26 0.72 8.19 5.08
CA LYS A 26 -0.01 9.19 4.30
C LYS A 26 -1.50 9.29 4.67
N TYR A 27 -2.16 8.16 4.86
CA TYR A 27 -3.62 8.13 5.09
C TYR A 27 -4.03 7.96 6.55
N GLY A 28 -3.09 7.56 7.42
CA GLY A 28 -3.33 7.28 8.84
C GLY A 28 -2.75 8.32 9.79
N THR A 29 -1.96 9.29 9.31
CA THR A 29 -1.45 10.37 10.16
C THR A 29 -2.59 11.21 10.72
N GLN A 30 -2.60 11.37 12.04
CA GLN A 30 -3.60 12.11 12.79
C GLN A 30 -3.11 13.53 13.10
N PRO A 31 -3.99 14.45 13.55
CA PRO A 31 -3.62 15.84 13.84
C PRO A 31 -2.53 16.01 14.91
N ASP A 32 -2.39 15.03 15.82
CA ASP A 32 -1.36 15.00 16.87
C ASP A 32 -0.02 14.40 16.40
N GLY A 33 0.09 14.02 15.12
CA GLY A 33 1.28 13.41 14.54
C GLY A 33 1.40 11.89 14.75
N THR A 34 0.45 11.25 15.45
CA THR A 34 0.42 9.79 15.56
C THR A 34 -0.08 9.14 14.27
N ILE A 35 0.23 7.85 14.06
CA ILE A 35 -0.16 7.12 12.85
C ILE A 35 -1.09 5.96 13.24
N ASP A 36 -2.32 6.00 12.73
CA ASP A 36 -3.26 4.88 12.78
C ASP A 36 -3.09 4.01 11.52
N TYR A 37 -2.37 2.90 11.67
CA TYR A 37 -2.09 1.98 10.56
C TYR A 37 -3.33 1.24 10.06
N VAL A 38 -4.31 0.96 10.92
CA VAL A 38 -5.53 0.24 10.51
C VAL A 38 -6.35 1.16 9.62
N LYS A 39 -6.57 2.40 10.08
CA LYS A 39 -7.23 3.44 9.28
C LYS A 39 -6.46 3.71 7.98
N GLY A 40 -5.15 3.92 8.07
CA GLY A 40 -4.29 4.20 6.92
C GLY A 40 -4.33 3.09 5.87
N ALA A 41 -4.20 1.82 6.28
CA ALA A 41 -4.25 0.67 5.38
C ALA A 41 -5.61 0.53 4.69
N ASN A 42 -6.71 0.68 5.44
CA ASN A 42 -8.06 0.58 4.90
C ASN A 42 -8.35 1.67 3.85
N ILE A 43 -7.98 2.92 4.15
CA ILE A 43 -8.15 4.05 3.22
C ILE A 43 -7.28 3.84 1.97
N ALA A 44 -6.00 3.47 2.15
CA ALA A 44 -5.09 3.24 1.03
C ALA A 44 -5.59 2.13 0.09
N GLY A 45 -6.02 1.00 0.66
CA GLY A 45 -6.56 -0.13 -0.09
C GLY A 45 -7.84 0.24 -0.84
N PHE A 46 -8.76 0.93 -0.16
CA PHE A 46 -10.01 1.39 -0.77
C PHE A 46 -9.76 2.35 -1.93
N MET A 47 -8.93 3.38 -1.73
CA MET A 47 -8.62 4.37 -2.77
C MET A 47 -8.03 3.74 -4.03
N LYS A 48 -7.15 2.76 -3.89
CA LYS A 48 -6.55 2.06 -5.04
C LYS A 48 -7.60 1.34 -5.88
N VAL A 49 -8.54 0.65 -5.24
CA VAL A 49 -9.61 -0.08 -5.92
C VAL A 49 -10.64 0.90 -6.50
N ALA A 50 -11.08 1.88 -5.72
CA ALA A 50 -12.05 2.88 -6.16
C ALA A 50 -11.54 3.67 -7.38
N GLN A 51 -10.27 4.07 -7.39
CA GLN A 51 -9.66 4.75 -8.53
C GLN A 51 -9.66 3.86 -9.78
N ALA A 52 -9.25 2.60 -9.65
CA ALA A 52 -9.27 1.65 -10.77
C ALA A 52 -10.69 1.38 -11.30
N MET A 53 -11.71 1.33 -10.41
CA MET A 53 -13.11 1.19 -10.80
C MET A 53 -13.61 2.43 -11.56
N LEU A 54 -13.25 3.64 -11.11
CA LEU A 54 -13.60 4.88 -11.80
C LEU A 54 -12.95 4.96 -13.19
N GLU A 55 -11.68 4.55 -13.30
CA GLU A 55 -10.95 4.53 -14.58
C GLU A 55 -11.50 3.51 -15.58
N GLN A 56 -12.01 2.38 -15.09
CA GLN A 56 -12.67 1.36 -15.92
C GLN A 56 -14.11 1.74 -16.32
N GLY A 57 -14.69 2.76 -15.68
CA GLY A 57 -16.07 3.20 -15.91
C GLY A 57 -17.12 2.25 -15.33
N ILE A 58 -18.39 2.45 -15.71
CA ILE A 58 -19.45 1.49 -15.41
C ILE A 58 -19.36 0.39 -16.48
N ILE A 59 -18.99 -0.82 -16.05
CA ILE A 59 -19.04 -2.04 -16.87
C ILE A 59 -20.43 -2.67 -16.75
#